data_AF-A0A8J8JFV6-F1
#
_entry.id   AF-A0A8J8JFV6-F1
#
_cell.length_a   1.000
_cell.length_b   1.000
_cell.length_c   1.000
_cell.angle_alpha   90.00
_cell.angle_beta   90.00
_cell.angle_gamma   90.00
#
_symmetry.space_group_name_H-M   'P 1'
#
loop_
_entity.id
_entity.type
_entity.pdbx_description
1 polymer ?
#
loop_
_entity_poly.entity_id
_entity_poly.type
_entity_poly.pdbx_seq_one_letter_code
_entity_poly.pdbx_strand_id
1 'polypeptide(L)'
;MAVSEELGRWSYLPTYVRDYLGIPLAYLFGFVNYRQLVRIKKVKTKEPHVCKACKREIPAGSEAYVLTFRRGQFGPWFSKYYHADCYKREVERVKRDLLKALDEFFYKYSEEGRDIWS
;
A
#
# COMPACT_ATOMS: atom_id res chain seq x y z
N MET A 1 -20.21 -14.17 -10.62
CA MET A 1 -19.21 -15.24 -10.51
C MET A 1 -17.96 -15.00 -11.37
N ALA A 2 -17.74 -13.82 -11.98
CA ALA A 2 -16.60 -13.56 -12.86
C ALA A 2 -15.33 -12.99 -12.16
N VAL A 3 -15.41 -12.59 -10.88
CA VAL A 3 -14.29 -11.92 -10.17
C VAL A 3 -13.25 -12.92 -9.64
N SER A 4 -13.62 -14.20 -9.46
CA SER A 4 -12.71 -15.20 -8.88
C SER A 4 -11.68 -15.75 -9.88
N GLU A 5 -11.97 -15.74 -11.18
CA GLU A 5 -11.04 -16.25 -12.20
C GLU A 5 -9.93 -15.25 -12.56
N GLU A 6 -10.22 -13.95 -12.53
CA GLU A 6 -9.18 -12.93 -12.78
C GLU A 6 -8.11 -12.92 -11.68
N LEU A 7 -8.48 -13.17 -10.42
CA LEU A 7 -7.55 -13.21 -9.28
C LEU A 7 -6.53 -14.36 -9.35
N GLY A 8 -6.81 -15.43 -10.11
CA GLY A 8 -5.87 -16.54 -10.30
C GLY A 8 -4.65 -16.19 -11.16
N ARG A 9 -4.79 -15.18 -12.04
CA ARG A 9 -3.74 -14.75 -12.99
C ARG A 9 -2.74 -13.74 -12.41
N TRP A 10 -3.06 -13.12 -11.28
CA TRP A 10 -2.21 -12.14 -10.58
C TRP A 10 -1.33 -12.76 -9.48
N SER A 11 -1.30 -14.09 -9.37
CA SER A 11 -0.62 -14.82 -8.28
C SER A 11 0.91 -14.79 -8.35
N TYR A 12 1.51 -14.10 -9.33
CA TYR A 12 2.96 -14.01 -9.50
C TYR A 12 3.41 -12.56 -9.74
N LEU A 13 3.18 -11.67 -8.77
CA LEU A 13 4.05 -10.49 -8.69
C LEU A 13 5.44 -11.05 -8.32
N PRO A 14 6.48 -10.88 -9.16
CA PRO A 14 7.81 -11.36 -8.80
C PRO A 14 8.21 -10.78 -7.45
N THR A 15 8.84 -11.59 -6.60
CA THR A 15 9.22 -11.19 -5.23
C THR A 15 9.99 -9.88 -5.21
N TYR A 16 10.88 -9.66 -6.19
CA TYR A 16 11.61 -8.40 -6.33
C TYR A 16 10.67 -7.20 -6.56
N VAL A 17 9.66 -7.30 -7.45
CA VAL A 17 8.70 -6.21 -7.69
C VAL A 17 7.96 -5.87 -6.40
N ARG A 18 7.51 -6.88 -5.66
CA ARG A 18 6.85 -6.69 -4.37
C ARG A 18 7.76 -5.98 -3.37
N ASP A 19 9.02 -6.40 -3.30
CA ASP A 19 9.98 -5.85 -2.35
C ASP A 19 10.36 -4.40 -2.70
N TYR A 20 10.48 -4.06 -3.99
CA TYR A 20 10.74 -2.70 -4.47
C TYR A 20 9.54 -1.76 -4.33
N LEU A 21 8.30 -2.25 -4.52
CA LEU A 21 7.09 -1.43 -4.37
C LEU A 21 6.77 -1.09 -2.91
N GLY A 22 7.34 -1.83 -1.95
CA GLY A 22 7.05 -1.62 -0.53
C GLY A 22 7.38 -0.21 -0.03
N ILE A 23 8.44 0.43 -0.52
CA ILE A 23 8.82 1.81 -0.15
C ILE A 23 7.86 2.84 -0.79
N PRO A 24 7.68 2.87 -2.13
CA PRO A 24 6.74 3.78 -2.77
C PRO A 24 5.33 3.69 -2.19
N LEU A 25 4.82 2.46 -1.95
CA LEU A 25 3.49 2.28 -1.38
C LEU A 25 3.40 2.85 0.04
N ALA A 26 4.42 2.65 0.89
CA ALA A 26 4.42 3.25 2.22
C ALA A 26 4.33 4.79 2.15
N TYR A 27 5.09 5.40 1.23
CA TYR A 27 5.04 6.84 1.01
C TYR A 27 3.64 7.30 0.56
N LEU A 28 3.04 6.62 -0.43
CA LEU A 28 1.71 6.96 -0.96
C LEU A 28 0.59 6.79 0.09
N PHE A 29 0.74 5.88 1.06
CA PHE A 29 -0.14 5.78 2.22
C PHE A 29 0.12 6.85 3.31
N GLY A 30 1.01 7.80 3.06
CA GLY A 30 1.34 8.93 3.94
C GLY A 30 2.29 8.57 5.08
N PHE A 31 3.17 7.58 4.87
CA PHE A 31 4.18 7.14 5.84
C PHE A 31 5.58 7.54 5.37
N VAL A 32 5.95 8.80 5.64
CA VAL A 32 7.29 9.35 5.38
C VAL A 32 8.29 8.78 6.40
N ASN A 33 9.51 8.43 5.97
CA ASN A 33 10.59 7.84 6.80
C ASN A 33 10.41 6.38 7.23
N TYR A 34 9.45 5.67 6.65
CA TYR A 34 9.29 4.23 6.88
C TYR A 34 9.82 3.46 5.67
N ARG A 35 10.54 2.37 5.93
CA ARG A 35 11.34 1.71 4.89
C ARG A 35 10.60 0.60 4.14
N GLN A 36 9.38 0.23 4.52
CA GLN A 36 8.58 -0.68 3.70
C GLN A 36 7.16 -0.88 4.23
N LEU A 37 6.19 -0.95 3.33
CA LEU A 37 4.95 -1.72 3.51
C LEU A 37 5.27 -3.20 3.31
N VAL A 38 5.05 -4.01 4.35
CA VAL A 38 5.46 -5.44 4.36
C VAL A 38 4.26 -6.36 4.19
N ARG A 39 3.11 -5.98 4.73
CA ARG A 39 1.93 -6.84 4.75
C ARG A 39 0.64 -6.04 4.72
N ILE A 40 -0.34 -6.58 4.02
CA ILE A 40 -1.73 -6.16 4.08
C ILE A 40 -2.56 -7.39 4.45
N LYS A 41 -3.49 -7.26 5.40
CA LYS A 41 -4.38 -8.37 5.80
C LYS A 41 -5.76 -7.85 6.19
N LYS A 42 -6.81 -8.59 5.79
CA LYS A 42 -8.16 -8.45 6.35
C LYS A 42 -8.24 -9.23 7.67
N VAL A 43 -8.69 -8.58 8.74
CA VAL A 43 -8.78 -9.17 10.08
C VAL A 43 -10.14 -8.88 10.71
N LYS A 44 -10.51 -9.70 11.69
CA LYS A 44 -11.53 -9.36 12.68
C LYS A 44 -10.82 -8.80 13.91
N THR A 45 -11.13 -7.58 14.31
CA THR A 45 -10.45 -6.88 15.40
C THR A 45 -10.73 -7.58 16.74
N LYS A 46 -9.71 -7.69 17.60
CA LYS A 46 -9.90 -8.21 18.98
C LYS A 46 -10.17 -7.09 19.98
N GLU A 47 -9.64 -5.91 19.70
CA GLU A 47 -9.77 -4.69 20.49
C GLU A 47 -10.13 -3.52 19.56
N PRO A 48 -10.64 -2.39 20.10
CA PRO A 48 -10.90 -1.20 19.30
C PRO A 48 -9.62 -0.61 18.72
N HIS A 49 -9.69 -0.08 17.50
CA HIS A 49 -8.58 0.60 16.84
C HIS A 49 -9.02 1.90 16.20
N VAL A 50 -8.08 2.82 15.95
CA VAL A 50 -8.39 4.07 15.23
C VAL A 50 -8.08 3.91 13.75
N CYS A 51 -9.05 4.21 12.89
CA CYS A 51 -8.84 4.22 11.45
C CYS A 51 -7.84 5.32 11.06
N LYS A 52 -6.78 4.95 10.33
CA LYS A 52 -5.77 5.91 9.87
C LYS A 52 -6.32 6.97 8.94
N ALA A 53 -7.28 6.62 8.08
CA ALA A 53 -7.86 7.50 7.07
C ALA A 53 -8.85 8.50 7.68
N CYS A 54 -9.95 8.01 8.28
CA CYS A 54 -11.03 8.87 8.76
C CYS A 54 -10.92 9.29 10.24
N LYS A 55 -9.92 8.77 10.97
CA LYS A 55 -9.69 9.02 12.40
C LYS A 55 -10.79 8.58 13.36
N ARG A 56 -11.83 7.89 12.87
CA ARG A 56 -12.88 7.31 13.70
C ARG A 56 -12.48 5.93 14.23
N GLU A 57 -13.13 5.53 15.32
CA GLU A 57 -12.94 4.22 15.92
C GLU A 57 -13.44 3.07 15.01
N ILE A 58 -12.74 1.96 15.07
CA ILE A 58 -13.08 0.65 14.53
C ILE A 58 -13.40 -0.22 15.75
N PRO A 59 -14.67 -0.56 16.01
CA PRO A 59 -15.05 -1.34 17.19
C PRO A 59 -14.38 -2.71 17.22
N ALA A 60 -14.22 -3.28 18.41
CA ALA A 60 -13.82 -4.68 18.57
C ALA A 60 -14.83 -5.61 17.86
N GLY A 61 -14.35 -6.73 17.32
CA GLY A 61 -15.17 -7.69 16.58
C GLY A 61 -15.56 -7.27 15.15
N SER A 62 -15.21 -6.05 14.73
CA SER A 62 -15.48 -5.57 13.37
C SER A 62 -14.45 -6.07 12.36
N GLU A 63 -14.83 -6.13 11.09
CA GLU A 63 -13.88 -6.38 10.01
C GLU A 63 -13.05 -5.12 9.71
N ALA A 64 -11.74 -5.29 9.59
CA ALA A 64 -10.81 -4.20 9.27
C ALA A 64 -9.68 -4.66 8.36
N TYR A 65 -9.05 -3.71 7.69
CA TYR A 65 -7.79 -3.93 6.99
C TYR A 65 -6.62 -3.42 7.83
N VAL A 66 -5.58 -4.24 7.92
CA VAL A 66 -4.34 -3.93 8.63
C VAL A 66 -3.21 -3.84 7.63
N LEU A 67 -2.55 -2.69 7.61
CA LEU A 67 -1.31 -2.47 6.88
C LEU A 67 -0.17 -2.49 7.90
N THR A 68 0.79 -3.38 7.69
CA THR A 68 1.97 -3.51 8.55
C THR A 68 3.20 -3.00 7.83
N PHE A 69 3.95 -2.16 8.53
CA PHE A 69 5.10 -1.45 8.02
C PHE A 69 6.33 -1.80 8.86
N ARG A 70 7.51 -1.65 8.26
CA ARG A 70 8.81 -1.79 8.93
C ARG A 70 9.59 -0.47 8.83
N ARG A 71 10.08 0.03 9.96
CA ARG A 71 11.00 1.17 9.98
C ARG A 71 12.42 0.63 9.82
N GLY A 72 13.17 1.01 8.80
CA GLY A 72 14.52 0.46 8.65
C GLY A 72 14.55 -0.96 8.08
N GLN A 73 15.75 -1.44 7.74
CA GLN A 73 16.00 -2.87 7.51
C GLN A 73 15.94 -3.68 8.81
N PHE A 74 16.13 -3.04 9.97
CA PHE A 74 16.18 -3.70 11.28
C PHE A 74 15.29 -3.07 12.36
N GLY A 75 14.51 -2.04 12.04
CA GLY A 75 13.69 -1.38 13.06
C GLY A 75 12.32 -2.04 13.26
N PRO A 76 11.54 -1.47 14.20
CA PRO A 76 10.33 -2.09 14.70
C PRO A 76 9.22 -2.15 13.65
N TRP A 77 8.37 -3.14 13.82
CA TRP A 77 7.16 -3.33 13.04
C TRP A 77 6.04 -2.53 13.70
N PHE A 78 5.18 -1.92 12.89
CA PHE A 78 3.96 -1.29 13.38
C PHE A 78 2.83 -1.46 12.37
N SER A 79 1.60 -1.37 12.87
CA SER A 79 0.40 -1.60 12.08
C SER A 79 -0.53 -0.41 12.11
N LYS A 80 -1.27 -0.21 11.02
CA LYS A 80 -2.31 0.80 10.89
C LYS A 80 -3.58 0.16 10.37
N TYR A 81 -4.68 0.54 10.99
CA TYR A 81 -5.99 -0.05 10.78
C TYR A 81 -6.86 0.87 9.93
N TYR A 82 -7.72 0.26 9.12
CA TYR A 82 -8.67 0.94 8.25
C TYR A 82 -10.02 0.24 8.29
N HIS A 83 -11.11 1.02 8.35
CA HIS A 83 -12.43 0.50 7.96
C HIS A 83 -12.38 0.00 6.52
N ALA A 84 -13.21 -0.99 6.18
CA ALA A 84 -13.24 -1.59 4.85
C ALA A 84 -13.39 -0.55 3.72
N ASP A 85 -14.34 0.38 3.85
CA ASP A 85 -14.58 1.40 2.81
C ASP A 85 -13.50 2.48 2.78
N CYS A 86 -12.89 2.79 3.92
CA CYS A 86 -11.74 3.69 3.97
C CYS A 86 -10.53 3.08 3.27
N TYR A 87 -10.27 1.79 3.50
CA TYR A 87 -9.19 1.06 2.83
C TYR A 87 -9.39 1.04 1.32
N LYS A 88 -10.60 0.70 0.84
CA LYS A 88 -10.90 0.68 -0.60
C LYS A 88 -10.65 2.04 -1.25
N ARG A 89 -11.15 3.13 -0.64
CA ARG A 89 -10.92 4.50 -1.14
C ARG A 89 -9.44 4.88 -1.15
N GLU A 90 -8.70 4.54 -0.11
CA GLU A 90 -7.26 4.79 -0.05
C GLU A 90 -6.49 3.99 -1.11
N VAL A 91 -6.87 2.72 -1.37
CA VAL A 91 -6.26 1.92 -2.43
C VAL A 91 -6.50 2.56 -3.80
N GLU A 92 -7.72 3.01 -4.10
CA GLU A 92 -7.99 3.66 -5.37
C GLU A 92 -7.24 4.99 -5.54
N ARG A 93 -7.09 5.75 -4.45
CA ARG A 93 -6.23 6.94 -4.44
C ARG A 93 -4.76 6.57 -4.71
N VAL A 94 -4.21 5.61 -3.97
CA VAL A 94 -2.81 5.18 -4.11
C VAL A 94 -2.52 4.64 -5.51
N LYS A 95 -3.45 3.87 -6.11
CA LYS A 95 -3.32 3.40 -7.50
C LYS A 95 -3.21 4.57 -8.47
N ARG A 96 -4.10 5.55 -8.35
CA ARG A 96 -4.10 6.75 -9.22
C ARG A 96 -2.81 7.54 -9.08
N ASP A 97 -2.38 7.78 -7.84
CA ASP A 97 -1.15 8.52 -7.55
C ASP A 97 0.09 7.79 -8.06
N LEU A 98 0.14 6.46 -7.93
CA LEU A 98 1.22 5.63 -8.45
C LEU A 98 1.30 5.66 -9.98
N LEU A 99 0.16 5.51 -10.67
CA LEU A 99 0.11 5.58 -12.13
C LEU A 99 0.55 6.95 -12.63
N LYS A 100 0.07 8.02 -12.00
CA LYS A 100 0.49 9.38 -12.33
C LYS A 100 2.01 9.58 -12.15
N ALA A 101 2.58 9.06 -11.07
CA ALA A 101 4.01 9.14 -10.83
C ALA A 101 4.84 8.35 -11.86
N LEU A 102 4.33 7.18 -12.30
CA LEU A 102 4.95 6.39 -13.36
C LEU A 102 4.88 7.11 -14.70
N ASP A 103 3.72 7.69 -15.04
CA ASP A 103 3.56 8.47 -16.28
C ASP A 103 4.53 9.65 -16.29
N GLU A 104 4.56 10.46 -15.22
CA GLU A 104 5.50 11.58 -15.09
C GLU A 104 6.95 11.12 -15.21
N PHE A 105 7.30 9.97 -14.63
CA PHE A 105 8.64 9.39 -14.76
C PHE A 105 8.94 9.02 -16.21
N PHE A 106 8.10 8.22 -16.87
CA PHE A 106 8.40 7.78 -18.24
C PHE A 106 8.40 8.93 -19.25
N TYR A 107 7.42 9.84 -19.19
CA TYR A 107 7.36 10.99 -20.11
C TYR A 107 8.57 11.90 -19.93
N LYS A 108 8.86 12.31 -18.69
CA LYS A 108 9.97 13.23 -18.41
C LYS A 108 11.31 12.66 -18.88
N TYR A 109 11.59 11.39 -18.61
CA TYR A 109 12.87 10.79 -19.01
C TYR A 109 12.93 10.50 -20.52
N SER A 110 11.80 10.23 -21.17
CA SER A 110 11.76 10.07 -22.63
C SER A 110 12.01 11.38 -23.39
N GLU A 111 11.53 12.51 -22.87
CA GLU A 111 11.66 13.83 -23.52
C GLU A 111 13.01 14.50 -23.24
N GLU A 112 13.58 14.28 -22.05
CA GLU A 112 14.85 14.92 -21.66
C GLU A 112 16.10 14.16 -22.15
N GLY A 113 15.94 12.98 -22.77
CA GLY A 113 17.03 12.18 -23.33
C GLY A 113 18.13 11.81 -22.33
N ARG A 114 17.82 11.82 -21.03
CA ARG A 114 18.77 11.50 -19.95
C ARG A 114 18.78 10.00 -19.70
N ASP A 115 19.95 9.41 -19.48
CA ASP A 115 19.93 8.05 -18.92
C ASP A 115 19.40 8.11 -17.50
N ILE A 116 18.58 7.12 -17.18
CA ILE A 116 17.92 6.98 -15.88
C ILE A 116 18.95 6.69 -14.76
N TRP A 117 20.18 6.30 -15.15
CA TRP A 117 21.23 5.80 -14.24
C TRP A 117 22.61 6.43 -14.47
N SER A 118 22.73 7.50 -15.26
CA SER A 118 23.98 8.25 -15.46
C SER A 118 24.05 9.55 -14.67
#